data_AF-A0A8E4H377-F1
#
_entry.id   AF-A0A8E4H377-F1
#
_cell.length_a   1.000
_cell.length_b   1.000
_cell.length_c   1.000
_cell.angle_alpha   90.00
_cell.angle_beta   90.00
_cell.angle_gamma   90.00
#
_symmetry.space_group_name_H-M   'P 1'
#
loop_
_entity.id
_entity.type
_entity.pdbx_description
1 polymer ?
#
loop_
_entity_poly.entity_id
_entity_poly.type
_entity_poly.pdbx_seq_one_letter_code
_entity_poly.pdbx_strand_id
1 'polypeptide(L)'
;MPTVTSPRAVRHLLGSVCAAALLAASISLPPSFAAPAAPVSVLLDNVPVNALQSLAIDLVQLRDEQRAQLAAAHDPARIEAYDERLGNLRQRIARHAGYVQASAPQGEQARQFALVQQQLGQYLAQQRQANRALHAGDLQAAQALSLDHAGDARLWTQLHTLQQSMASVGTTQRH
;
A
#
# COMPACT_ATOMS: atom_id res chain seq x y z
N MET A 1 -27.29 23.54 -45.92
CA MET A 1 -28.29 22.47 -46.07
C MET A 1 -28.58 21.85 -44.70
N PRO A 2 -29.85 21.60 -44.37
CA PRO A 2 -30.30 21.25 -43.03
C PRO A 2 -30.42 19.72 -42.81
N THR A 3 -30.26 19.33 -41.53
CA THR A 3 -30.95 18.28 -40.75
C THR A 3 -31.29 16.90 -41.35
N VAL A 4 -31.07 15.83 -40.58
CA VAL A 4 -32.12 14.97 -39.95
C VAL A 4 -31.59 13.56 -39.59
N THR A 5 -31.51 13.29 -38.27
CA THR A 5 -31.86 12.04 -37.50
C THR A 5 -31.19 10.70 -37.85
N SER A 6 -31.06 9.69 -36.97
CA SER A 6 -31.76 9.36 -35.73
C SER A 6 -30.99 8.27 -34.95
N PRO A 7 -31.20 8.14 -33.63
CA PRO A 7 -30.68 7.08 -32.77
C PRO A 7 -31.63 5.87 -32.68
N ARG A 8 -31.09 4.66 -32.51
CA ARG A 8 -31.82 3.45 -32.04
C ARG A 8 -30.86 2.62 -31.18
N ALA A 9 -31.06 2.54 -29.86
CA ALA A 9 -32.02 1.69 -29.13
C ALA A 9 -31.53 0.22 -29.12
N VAL A 10 -31.45 -0.53 -28.01
CA VAL A 10 -32.52 -0.90 -27.08
C VAL A 10 -31.92 -1.60 -25.84
N ARG A 11 -32.26 -1.06 -24.66
CA ARG A 11 -32.77 -1.68 -23.41
C ARG A 11 -32.37 -3.13 -23.01
N HIS A 12 -31.97 -3.29 -21.75
CA HIS A 12 -32.48 -4.32 -20.81
C HIS A 12 -32.39 -3.74 -19.37
N LEU A 13 -33.52 -3.34 -18.75
CA LEU A 13 -34.22 -3.99 -17.61
C LEU A 13 -33.34 -4.07 -16.34
N LEU A 14 -33.47 -3.27 -15.27
CA LEU A 14 -34.59 -2.98 -14.35
C LEU A 14 -35.21 -4.24 -13.71
N GLY A 15 -35.00 -4.38 -12.38
CA GLY A 15 -35.54 -5.42 -11.48
C GLY A 15 -34.41 -6.00 -10.62
N SER A 16 -34.49 -6.17 -9.30
CA SER A 16 -35.62 -6.22 -8.38
C SER A 16 -35.12 -5.99 -6.96
N VAL A 17 -35.89 -5.24 -6.18
CA VAL A 17 -35.81 -5.14 -4.72
C VAL A 17 -36.24 -6.48 -4.10
N CYS A 18 -35.58 -6.93 -3.04
CA CYS A 18 -36.18 -7.81 -2.02
C CYS A 18 -35.48 -7.58 -0.67
N ALA A 19 -36.19 -6.86 0.20
CA ALA A 19 -35.94 -6.87 1.63
C ALA A 19 -36.60 -8.13 2.23
N ALA A 20 -35.91 -8.82 3.13
CA ALA A 20 -36.53 -9.72 4.09
C ALA A 20 -35.75 -9.66 5.39
N ALA A 21 -36.50 -9.41 6.46
CA ALA A 21 -36.03 -9.14 7.81
C ALA A 21 -36.32 -10.34 8.73
N LEU A 22 -35.53 -10.44 9.81
CA LEU A 22 -35.84 -10.95 11.16
C LEU A 22 -35.89 -12.47 11.44
N LEU A 23 -34.96 -12.86 12.33
CA LEU A 23 -35.10 -13.61 13.61
C LEU A 23 -35.91 -14.92 13.67
N ALA A 24 -35.25 -15.99 14.15
CA ALA A 24 -35.56 -16.62 15.45
C ALA A 24 -34.59 -17.78 15.78
N ALA A 25 -34.35 -17.94 17.07
CA ALA A 25 -33.38 -18.80 17.73
C ALA A 25 -33.79 -20.28 17.85
N SER A 26 -32.81 -21.17 18.07
CA SER A 26 -32.89 -22.21 19.13
C SER A 26 -31.59 -23.02 19.31
N ILE A 27 -30.81 -22.62 20.32
CA ILE A 27 -30.32 -23.44 21.46
C ILE A 27 -29.73 -24.84 21.17
N SER A 28 -28.42 -25.01 21.40
CA SER A 28 -27.89 -26.14 22.18
C SER A 28 -26.48 -25.86 22.70
N LEU A 29 -26.35 -25.85 24.02
CA LEU A 29 -25.15 -25.78 24.88
C LEU A 29 -25.51 -26.62 26.13
N PRO A 30 -24.58 -27.13 26.98
CA PRO A 30 -23.12 -27.37 26.88
C PRO A 30 -22.81 -28.82 27.41
N PRO A 31 -21.65 -29.26 28.03
CA PRO A 31 -20.77 -28.57 28.98
C PRO A 31 -19.24 -28.66 28.71
N SER A 32 -18.57 -27.57 29.07
CA SER A 32 -17.30 -27.51 29.82
C SER A 32 -16.14 -28.45 29.44
N PHE A 33 -15.22 -27.94 28.61
CA PHE A 33 -13.79 -28.07 28.94
C PHE A 33 -13.28 -26.69 29.39
N ALA A 34 -13.08 -26.59 30.70
CA ALA A 34 -12.48 -25.43 31.33
C ALA A 34 -10.99 -25.37 30.98
N ALA A 35 -10.58 -24.27 30.33
CA ALA A 35 -9.30 -23.60 30.59
C ALA A 35 -9.37 -22.19 29.98
N PRO A 36 -9.17 -21.12 30.78
CA PRO A 36 -9.17 -19.76 30.27
C PRO A 36 -7.83 -19.53 29.58
N ALA A 37 -7.76 -19.78 28.28
CA ALA A 37 -6.71 -19.15 27.48
C ALA A 37 -7.09 -17.67 27.40
N ALA A 38 -6.48 -16.90 28.30
CA ALA A 38 -6.52 -15.45 28.37
C ALA A 38 -6.62 -14.84 26.97
N PRO A 39 -7.32 -13.70 26.80
CA PRO A 39 -7.18 -12.93 25.58
C PRO A 39 -5.69 -12.76 25.40
N VAL A 40 -5.15 -13.30 24.31
CA VAL A 40 -3.83 -12.91 23.87
C VAL A 40 -4.03 -11.50 23.38
N SER A 41 -4.06 -10.56 24.34
CA SER A 41 -3.54 -9.22 24.18
C SER A 41 -2.06 -9.41 23.86
N VAL A 42 -1.76 -9.95 22.67
CA VAL A 42 -0.51 -9.66 22.02
C VAL A 42 -0.54 -8.15 22.00
N LEU A 43 0.45 -7.58 22.65
CA LEU A 43 0.76 -6.17 22.76
C LEU A 43 0.74 -5.53 21.36
N LEU A 44 -0.47 -5.28 20.84
CA LEU A 44 -0.75 -4.72 19.52
C LEU A 44 -0.35 -3.25 19.46
N ASP A 45 -0.02 -2.66 20.62
CA ASP A 45 0.45 -1.29 20.76
C ASP A 45 1.69 -0.96 19.92
N ASN A 46 2.50 -1.96 19.51
CA ASN A 46 3.72 -1.72 18.73
C ASN A 46 3.68 -2.26 17.28
N VAL A 47 2.66 -3.02 16.89
CA VAL A 47 2.55 -3.56 15.52
C VAL A 47 2.58 -2.48 14.43
N PRO A 48 1.85 -1.35 14.56
CA PRO A 48 1.87 -0.35 13.48
C PRO A 48 3.17 0.44 13.42
N VAL A 49 3.84 0.63 14.56
CA VAL A 49 5.15 1.30 14.62
C VAL A 49 6.22 0.44 13.95
N ASN A 50 6.24 -0.87 14.23
CA ASN A 50 7.16 -1.81 13.58
C ASN A 50 6.88 -1.96 12.08
N ALA A 51 5.61 -1.96 11.67
CA ALA A 51 5.23 -2.00 10.26
C ALA A 51 5.65 -0.72 9.51
N LEU A 52 5.54 0.46 10.12
CA LEU A 52 6.01 1.72 9.55
C LEU A 52 7.54 1.80 9.44
N GLN A 53 8.27 1.31 10.44
CA GLN A 53 9.72 1.21 10.36
C GLN A 53 10.15 0.25 9.24
N SER A 54 9.48 -0.91 9.16
CA SER A 54 9.74 -1.90 8.09
C SER A 54 9.42 -1.33 6.71
N LEU A 55 8.33 -0.56 6.57
CA LEU A 55 7.99 0.16 5.34
C LEU A 55 9.09 1.16 4.94
N ALA A 56 9.62 1.92 5.90
CA ALA A 56 10.70 2.87 5.65
C ALA A 56 11.96 2.19 5.12
N ILE A 57 12.37 1.08 5.77
CA ILE A 57 13.53 0.27 5.38
C ILE A 57 13.34 -0.27 3.97
N ASP A 58 12.15 -0.79 3.67
CA ASP A 58 11.86 -1.36 2.36
C ASP A 58 11.90 -0.33 1.24
N LEU A 59 11.46 0.90 1.51
CA LEU A 59 11.55 2.00 0.55
C LEU A 59 12.98 2.44 0.29
N VAL A 60 13.85 2.42 1.31
CA VAL A 60 15.29 2.72 1.12
C VAL A 60 15.91 1.62 0.27
N GLN A 61 15.64 0.35 0.61
CA GLN A 61 16.14 -0.78 -0.14
C GLN A 61 15.65 -0.78 -1.59
N LEU A 62 14.38 -0.42 -1.83
CA LEU A 62 13.82 -0.29 -3.17
C LEU A 62 14.56 0.74 -4.02
N ARG A 63 14.88 1.90 -3.44
CA ARG A 63 15.64 2.95 -4.11
C ARG A 63 17.07 2.51 -4.42
N ASP A 64 17.72 1.84 -3.49
CA ASP A 64 19.10 1.40 -3.64
C ASP A 64 19.21 0.28 -4.70
N GLU A 65 18.28 -0.68 -4.71
CA GLU A 65 18.18 -1.70 -5.74
C GLU A 65 17.87 -1.10 -7.13
N GLN A 66 17.04 -0.06 -7.22
CA GLN A 66 16.77 0.64 -8.48
C GLN A 66 18.02 1.34 -9.02
N ARG A 67 18.80 2.00 -8.16
CA ARG A 67 20.08 2.61 -8.55
C ARG A 67 21.08 1.55 -9.01
N ALA A 68 21.13 0.41 -8.32
CA ALA A 68 21.97 -0.72 -8.71
C ALA A 68 21.54 -1.33 -10.05
N GLN A 69 20.23 -1.42 -10.32
CA GLN A 69 19.69 -1.89 -11.59
C GLN A 69 20.09 -0.96 -12.75
N LEU A 70 19.96 0.35 -12.57
CA LEU A 70 20.38 1.34 -13.57
C LEU A 70 21.90 1.30 -13.83
N ALA A 71 22.72 1.05 -12.80
CA ALA A 71 24.16 0.87 -12.97
C ALA A 71 24.50 -0.43 -13.72
N ALA A 72 23.67 -1.46 -13.57
CA ALA A 72 23.78 -2.74 -14.26
C ALA A 72 23.01 -2.79 -15.60
N ALA A 73 22.59 -1.64 -16.15
CA ALA A 73 21.74 -1.56 -17.35
C ALA A 73 22.33 -2.23 -18.62
N HIS A 74 23.63 -2.55 -18.62
CA HIS A 74 24.33 -3.20 -19.72
C HIS A 74 24.37 -4.73 -19.62
N ASP A 75 23.89 -5.31 -18.52
CA ASP A 75 23.90 -6.74 -18.26
C ASP A 75 22.46 -7.27 -18.08
N PRO A 76 21.85 -7.83 -19.14
CA PRO A 76 20.46 -8.30 -19.11
C PRO A 76 20.20 -9.36 -18.02
N ALA A 77 21.13 -10.27 -17.78
CA ALA A 77 20.97 -11.32 -16.77
C ALA A 77 20.92 -10.72 -15.35
N ARG A 78 21.68 -9.65 -15.11
CA ARG A 78 21.60 -8.90 -13.85
C ARG A 78 20.31 -8.11 -13.74
N ILE A 79 19.81 -7.53 -14.84
CA ILE A 79 18.54 -6.78 -14.85
C ILE A 79 17.38 -7.68 -14.40
N GLU A 80 17.28 -8.90 -14.92
CA GLU A 80 16.25 -9.86 -14.50
C GLU A 80 16.31 -10.17 -12.99
N ALA A 81 17.52 -10.41 -12.46
CA ALA A 81 17.70 -10.63 -11.02
C ALA A 81 17.30 -9.41 -10.18
N TYR A 82 17.55 -8.18 -10.67
CA TYR A 82 17.06 -6.96 -10.03
C TYR A 82 15.54 -6.84 -10.11
N ASP A 83 14.91 -7.22 -11.23
CA ASP A 83 13.46 -7.16 -11.38
C ASP A 83 12.73 -8.06 -10.39
N GLU A 84 13.24 -9.27 -10.17
CA GLU A 84 12.72 -10.18 -9.16
C GLU A 84 12.85 -9.58 -7.75
N ARG A 85 14.04 -9.06 -7.41
CA ARG A 85 14.27 -8.39 -6.11
C ARG A 85 13.31 -7.21 -5.92
N LEU A 86 13.17 -6.35 -6.93
CA LEU A 86 12.26 -5.21 -6.90
C LEU A 86 10.79 -5.64 -6.85
N GLY A 87 10.41 -6.74 -7.51
CA GLY A 87 9.10 -7.36 -7.40
C GLY A 87 8.79 -7.78 -5.96
N ASN A 88 9.70 -8.51 -5.33
CA ASN A 88 9.58 -8.96 -3.94
C ASN A 88 9.49 -7.79 -2.95
N LEU A 89 10.31 -6.75 -3.15
CA LEU A 89 10.26 -5.53 -2.32
C LEU A 89 8.90 -4.83 -2.44
N ARG A 90 8.35 -4.68 -3.64
CA ARG A 90 7.02 -4.09 -3.84
C ARG A 90 5.92 -4.86 -3.11
N GLN A 91 6.00 -6.18 -3.08
CA GLN A 91 5.05 -7.00 -2.31
C GLN A 91 5.22 -6.82 -0.80
N ARG A 92 6.46 -6.73 -0.30
CA ARG A 92 6.73 -6.47 1.13
C ARG A 92 6.22 -5.09 1.55
N ILE A 93 6.46 -4.06 0.74
CA ILE A 93 5.91 -2.71 0.91
C ILE A 93 4.38 -2.74 0.99
N ALA A 94 3.72 -3.44 0.06
CA ALA A 94 2.26 -3.56 0.07
C ALA A 94 1.74 -4.26 1.34
N ARG A 95 2.43 -5.31 1.80
CA ARG A 95 2.09 -6.00 3.05
C ARG A 95 2.25 -5.09 4.27
N HIS A 96 3.36 -4.38 4.39
CA HIS A 96 3.61 -3.47 5.51
C HIS A 96 2.63 -2.29 5.52
N ALA A 97 2.32 -1.71 4.36
CA ALA A 97 1.26 -0.71 4.24
C ALA A 97 -0.11 -1.29 4.66
N GLY A 98 -0.42 -2.53 4.28
CA GLY A 98 -1.62 -3.23 4.71
C GLY A 98 -1.71 -3.41 6.22
N TYR A 99 -0.60 -3.72 6.91
CA TYR A 99 -0.58 -3.83 8.37
C TYR A 99 -0.85 -2.49 9.07
N VAL A 100 -0.29 -1.39 8.56
CA VAL A 100 -0.55 -0.04 9.09
C VAL A 100 -1.99 0.39 8.82
N GLN A 101 -2.59 -0.05 7.71
CA GLN A 101 -4.01 0.18 7.45
C GLN A 101 -4.90 -0.64 8.39
N ALA A 102 -4.54 -1.90 8.64
CA ALA A 102 -5.29 -2.83 9.50
C ALA A 102 -5.28 -2.41 10.98
N SER A 103 -4.26 -1.66 11.43
CA SER A 103 -4.25 -1.05 12.76
C SER A 103 -5.22 0.13 12.90
N ALA A 104 -5.96 0.47 11.85
CA ALA A 104 -7.01 1.49 11.84
C ALA A 104 -6.57 2.85 12.43
N PRO A 105 -5.62 3.56 11.80
CA PRO A 105 -5.23 4.89 12.24
C PRO A 105 -6.46 5.80 12.31
N GLN A 106 -6.58 6.60 13.37
CA GLN A 106 -7.75 7.44 13.64
C GLN A 106 -7.41 8.92 13.53
N GLY A 107 -8.41 9.75 13.23
CA GLY A 107 -8.29 11.20 13.21
C GLY A 107 -7.18 11.70 12.28
N GLU A 108 -6.22 12.44 12.83
CA GLU A 108 -5.12 13.03 12.07
C GLU A 108 -4.17 11.97 11.47
N GLN A 109 -3.92 10.87 12.19
CA GLN A 109 -3.06 9.79 11.70
C GLN A 109 -3.64 9.12 10.46
N ALA A 110 -4.97 9.00 10.38
CA ALA A 110 -5.66 8.47 9.20
C ALA A 110 -5.43 9.35 7.97
N ARG A 111 -5.49 10.68 8.16
CA ARG A 111 -5.26 11.66 7.09
C ARG A 111 -3.81 11.64 6.63
N GLN A 112 -2.86 11.62 7.57
CA GLN A 112 -1.43 11.54 7.25
C GLN A 112 -1.09 10.22 6.55
N PHE A 113 -1.64 9.10 7.01
CA PHE A 113 -1.42 7.81 6.38
C PHE A 113 -2.02 7.74 4.97
N ALA A 114 -3.19 8.34 4.73
CA ALA A 114 -3.76 8.44 3.38
C ALA A 114 -2.85 9.24 2.42
N LEU A 115 -2.22 10.32 2.90
CA LEU A 115 -1.23 11.06 2.12
C LEU A 115 0.01 10.22 1.82
N VAL A 116 0.52 9.48 2.81
CA VAL A 116 1.65 8.53 2.61
C VAL A 116 1.27 7.48 1.57
N GLN A 117 0.08 6.88 1.64
CA GLN A 117 -0.38 5.90 0.64
C GLN A 117 -0.45 6.50 -0.77
N GLN A 118 -0.96 7.73 -0.90
CA GLN A 118 -1.04 8.42 -2.18
C GLN A 118 0.35 8.65 -2.78
N GLN A 119 1.28 9.20 -1.99
CA GLN A 119 2.65 9.45 -2.43
C GLN A 119 3.39 8.15 -2.74
N LEU A 120 3.17 7.11 -1.95
CA LEU A 120 3.73 5.78 -2.17
C LEU A 120 3.22 5.20 -3.51
N GLY A 121 1.93 5.32 -3.79
CA GLY A 121 1.34 4.86 -5.05
C GLY A 121 1.96 5.57 -6.27
N GLN A 122 2.18 6.88 -6.18
CA GLN A 122 2.83 7.68 -7.22
C GLN A 122 4.29 7.25 -7.42
N TYR A 123 5.06 7.13 -6.34
CA TYR A 123 6.44 6.69 -6.37
C TYR A 123 6.60 5.30 -7.02
N LEU A 124 5.77 4.32 -6.61
CA LEU A 124 5.81 2.98 -7.19
C LEU A 124 5.37 2.96 -8.66
N ALA A 125 4.46 3.84 -9.08
CA ALA A 125 4.05 3.96 -10.48
C ALA A 125 5.18 4.52 -11.36
N GLN A 126 5.84 5.58 -10.88
CA GLN A 126 7.01 6.16 -11.53
C GLN A 126 8.14 5.15 -11.66
N GLN A 127 8.42 4.39 -10.60
CA GLN A 127 9.41 3.32 -10.64
C GLN A 127 9.09 2.26 -11.71
N ARG A 128 7.82 1.83 -11.83
CA ARG A 128 7.42 0.90 -12.90
C ARG A 128 7.61 1.51 -14.28
N GLN A 129 7.43 2.81 -14.43
CA GLN A 129 7.68 3.50 -15.70
C GLN A 129 9.17 3.56 -16.02
N ALA A 130 10.02 3.87 -15.04
CA ALA A 130 11.46 3.83 -15.20
C ALA A 130 11.96 2.43 -15.61
N ASN A 131 11.43 1.39 -14.96
CA ASN A 131 11.78 0.02 -15.29
C ASN A 131 11.30 -0.38 -16.70
N ARG A 132 10.09 0.02 -17.12
CA ARG A 132 9.65 -0.18 -18.51
C ARG A 132 10.54 0.53 -19.53
N ALA A 133 11.01 1.74 -19.23
CA ALA A 133 11.95 2.46 -20.10
C ALA A 133 13.31 1.74 -20.18
N LEU A 134 13.79 1.20 -19.05
CA LEU A 134 15.00 0.39 -18.99
C LEU A 134 14.89 -0.85 -19.90
N HIS A 135 13.78 -1.60 -19.80
CA HIS A 135 13.50 -2.77 -20.64
C HIS A 135 13.29 -2.43 -22.11
N ALA A 136 12.82 -1.21 -22.41
CA ALA A 136 12.73 -0.71 -23.78
C ALA A 136 14.09 -0.27 -24.36
N GLY A 137 15.16 -0.32 -23.55
CA GLY A 137 16.50 0.15 -23.93
C GLY A 137 16.68 1.67 -23.85
N ASP A 138 15.66 2.41 -23.41
CA ASP A 138 15.73 3.86 -23.23
C ASP A 138 16.30 4.21 -21.85
N LEU A 139 17.62 4.05 -21.73
CA LEU A 139 18.35 4.32 -20.49
C LEU A 139 18.22 5.79 -20.06
N GLN A 140 18.15 6.72 -21.00
CA GLN A 140 18.03 8.14 -20.70
C GLN A 140 16.67 8.45 -20.06
N ALA A 141 15.57 7.92 -20.61
CA ALA A 141 14.26 8.04 -19.99
C ALA A 141 14.19 7.30 -18.65
N ALA A 142 14.78 6.11 -18.54
CA ALA A 142 14.83 5.35 -17.29
C ALA A 142 15.55 6.12 -16.17
N GLN A 143 16.67 6.77 -16.48
CA GLN A 143 17.41 7.62 -15.56
C GLN A 143 16.62 8.88 -15.20
N ALA A 144 16.04 9.59 -16.18
CA ALA A 144 15.25 10.79 -15.93
C ALA A 144 14.06 10.51 -14.99
N LEU A 145 13.35 9.39 -15.21
CA LEU A 145 12.24 8.95 -14.37
C LEU A 145 12.68 8.52 -12.96
N SER A 146 13.90 8.04 -12.80
CA SER A 146 14.46 7.60 -11.52
C SER A 146 15.13 8.73 -10.72
N LEU A 147 15.50 9.82 -11.39
CA LEU A 147 16.14 11.00 -10.81
C LEU A 147 15.14 12.12 -10.47
N ASP A 148 13.84 11.86 -10.56
CA ASP A 148 12.83 12.83 -10.14
C ASP A 148 12.71 12.85 -8.61
N HIS A 149 13.64 13.58 -7.98
CA HIS A 149 13.80 13.64 -6.52
C HIS A 149 12.62 14.30 -5.79
N ALA A 150 11.72 14.98 -6.52
CA ALA A 150 10.63 15.72 -5.92
C ALA A 150 9.55 14.80 -5.30
N GLY A 151 9.26 13.66 -5.94
CA GLY A 151 8.35 12.63 -5.42
C GLY A 151 8.92 11.94 -4.19
N ASP A 152 10.20 11.56 -4.25
CA ASP A 152 10.92 10.91 -3.17
C ASP A 152 10.92 11.76 -1.90
N ALA A 153 11.35 13.02 -1.99
CA ALA A 153 11.44 13.91 -0.84
C ALA A 153 10.09 14.07 -0.14
N ARG A 154 9.00 14.20 -0.90
CA ARG A 154 7.64 14.30 -0.36
C ARG A 154 7.21 13.03 0.36
N LEU A 155 7.44 11.86 -0.23
CA LEU A 155 7.15 10.58 0.41
C LEU A 155 7.93 10.43 1.72
N TRP A 156 9.23 10.72 1.72
CA TRP A 156 10.09 10.63 2.90
C TRP A 156 9.65 11.58 4.01
N THR A 157 9.33 12.84 3.68
CA THR A 157 8.83 13.80 4.67
C THR A 157 7.52 13.32 5.28
N GLN A 158 6.55 12.90 4.47
CA GLN A 158 5.24 12.45 4.97
C GLN A 158 5.36 11.19 5.83
N LEU A 159 6.21 10.25 5.43
CA LEU A 159 6.46 9.03 6.18
C LEU A 159 7.13 9.33 7.54
N HIS A 160 8.10 10.25 7.57
CA HIS A 160 8.73 10.69 8.81
C HIS A 160 7.75 11.43 9.74
N THR A 161 6.92 12.33 9.21
CA THR A 161 5.85 13.00 9.99
C THR A 161 4.89 11.99 10.60
N LEU A 162 4.47 10.97 9.84
CA LEU A 162 3.60 9.92 10.36
C LEU A 162 4.28 9.12 11.48
N GLN A 163 5.55 8.73 11.29
CA GLN A 163 6.32 8.01 12.32
C GLN A 163 6.41 8.82 13.63
N GLN A 164 6.68 10.13 13.54
CA GLN A 164 6.71 11.01 14.70
C GLN A 164 5.35 11.10 15.40
N SER A 165 4.27 11.24 14.64
CA SER A 165 2.90 11.32 15.19
C SER A 165 2.46 10.06 15.95
N MET A 166 2.94 8.90 15.52
CA MET A 166 2.61 7.61 16.15
C MET A 166 3.49 7.34 17.38
N ALA A 167 4.75 7.77 17.35
CA ALA A 167 5.64 7.71 18.50
C ALA A 167 5.18 8.60 19.66
N SER A 168 4.60 9.77 19.38
CA SER A 168 4.04 10.67 20.41
C SER A 168 2.79 10.13 21.10
N VAL A 169 1.98 9.31 20.41
CA VAL A 169 0.79 8.68 21.03
C VAL A 169 1.19 7.53 21.94
N GLY A 170 2.16 6.69 21.52
CA GLY A 170 2.66 5.57 22.33
C GLY A 170 3.41 5.97 23.61
N THR A 171 3.83 7.22 23.73
CA THR A 171 4.41 7.79 24.97
C THR A 171 3.33 8.35 25.91
N THR A 172 2.21 8.84 25.36
CA THR A 172 1.10 9.39 26.15
C THR A 172 0.26 8.30 26.81
N GLN A 173 0.18 7.11 26.21
CA GLN A 173 -0.61 5.97 26.69
C GLN A 173 0.10 5.14 27.79
N ARG A 174 1.36 5.46 28.11
CA ARG A 174 2.19 4.76 29.12
C ARG A 174 2.27 5.45 30.48
N HIS A 175 1.46 6.48 30.72
CA HIS A 175 1.38 7.20 32.00
C HIS A 175 0.04 6.99 32.70
#